data_AF-A0A1H0B705-F1
#
_entry.id   AF-A0A1H0B705-F1
#
_cell.length_a   1.000
_cell.length_b   1.000
_cell.length_c   1.000
_cell.angle_alpha   90.00
_cell.angle_beta   90.00
_cell.angle_gamma   90.00
#
_symmetry.space_group_name_H-M   'P 1'
#
loop_
_entity.id
_entity.type
_entity.pdbx_description
1 polymer ?
#
loop_
_entity_poly.entity_id
_entity_poly.type
_entity_poly.pdbx_seq_one_letter_code
_entity_poly.pdbx_strand_id
1 'polypeptide(L)' 'MSPNRKILTFKSRHQVGEIIEGKILEYKEPNLALVEIEDIEILARIYINCPKNKKLKFKIMSLKPQIILKEINHLEIII' A
#
# COMPACT_ATOMS: atom_id res chain seq x y z
N MET A 1 -13.78 3.56 -15.30
CA MET A 1 -13.42 2.12 -15.24
C MET A 1 -14.09 1.49 -14.03
N SER A 2 -14.58 0.25 -14.12
CA SER A 2 -15.12 -0.44 -12.96
C SER A 2 -14.01 -0.78 -11.94
N PRO A 3 -14.31 -0.86 -10.63
CA PRO A 3 -13.31 -1.20 -9.59
C PRO A 3 -12.52 -2.49 -9.90
N ASN A 4 -13.19 -3.53 -10.37
CA ASN A 4 -12.55 -4.79 -10.77
C ASN A 4 -11.53 -4.62 -11.90
N ARG A 5 -11.78 -3.74 -12.87
CA ARG A 5 -10.84 -3.50 -13.97
C ARG A 5 -9.58 -2.77 -13.49
N LYS A 6 -9.72 -1.83 -12.54
CA LYS A 6 -8.57 -1.16 -11.94
C LYS A 6 -7.68 -2.14 -11.17
N ILE A 7 -8.28 -3.03 -10.37
CA ILE A 7 -7.54 -4.08 -9.65
C ILE A 7 -6.82 -5.03 -10.61
N LEU A 8 -7.46 -5.48 -11.68
CA LEU A 8 -6.81 -6.32 -12.69
C LEU A 8 -5.64 -5.60 -13.38
N THR A 9 -5.81 -4.30 -13.67
CA THR A 9 -4.77 -3.47 -14.26
C THR A 9 -3.58 -3.34 -13.32
N PHE A 10 -3.82 -3.02 -12.04
CA PHE A 10 -2.79 -2.98 -11.01
C PHE A 10 -2.02 -4.31 -10.93
N LYS A 11 -2.75 -5.44 -10.85
CA LYS A 11 -2.13 -6.78 -10.82
C LYS A 11 -1.33 -7.13 -12.08
N SER A 12 -1.64 -6.52 -13.22
CA SER A 12 -0.89 -6.73 -14.48
C SER A 12 0.33 -5.83 -14.63
N ARG A 13 0.34 -4.66 -13.95
CA ARG A 13 1.40 -3.67 -14.04
C ARG A 13 2.52 -3.90 -13.04
N HIS A 14 2.20 -4.51 -11.91
CA HIS A 14 3.13 -4.68 -10.82
C HIS A 14 3.55 -6.13 -10.59
N GLN A 15 4.63 -6.28 -9.83
CA GLN A 15 5.17 -7.59 -9.46
C GLN A 15 5.44 -7.69 -7.95
N VAL A 16 5.46 -8.92 -7.44
CA VAL A 16 5.85 -9.18 -6.04
C VAL A 16 7.29 -8.71 -5.83
N GLY A 17 7.53 -8.01 -4.73
CA GLY A 17 8.82 -7.44 -4.36
C GLY A 17 9.02 -5.99 -4.79
N GLU A 18 8.20 -5.47 -5.69
CA GLU A 18 8.22 -4.07 -6.13
C GLU A 18 7.90 -3.11 -4.97
N ILE A 19 8.52 -1.93 -5.00
CA ILE A 19 8.29 -0.85 -4.05
C ILE A 19 7.43 0.21 -4.72
N ILE A 20 6.31 0.54 -4.11
CA ILE A 20 5.33 1.50 -4.60
C ILE A 20 5.05 2.56 -3.53
N GLU A 21 4.65 3.76 -3.94
CA GLU A 21 4.21 4.81 -3.03
C GLU A 21 2.68 4.79 -2.91
N GLY A 22 2.17 4.88 -1.69
CA GLY A 22 0.74 4.98 -1.41
C GLY A 22 0.44 6.06 -0.38
N LYS A 23 -0.74 6.66 -0.47
CA LYS A 23 -1.22 7.70 0.46
C LYS A 23 -2.17 7.09 1.47
N ILE A 24 -1.96 7.33 2.76
CA ILE A 24 -2.89 6.92 3.81
C ILE A 24 -4.19 7.72 3.68
N LEU A 25 -5.32 7.03 3.50
CA LEU A 25 -6.65 7.64 3.52
C LEU A 25 -7.20 7.65 4.95
N GLU A 26 -7.23 6.48 5.59
CA GLU A 26 -7.75 6.32 6.94
C GLU A 26 -7.29 5.01 7.57
N TYR A 27 -7.28 4.95 8.91
CA TYR A 27 -7.08 3.71 9.65
C TYR A 27 -8.43 3.05 9.93
N LYS A 28 -8.53 1.76 9.64
CA LYS A 28 -9.70 0.94 10.01
C LYS A 28 -9.51 0.33 11.40
N GLU A 29 -8.27 -0.05 11.73
CA GLU A 29 -7.85 -0.61 13.00
C GLU A 29 -6.42 -0.15 13.32
N PRO A 30 -5.92 -0.32 14.56
CA PRO A 30 -4.50 -0.16 14.85
C PRO A 30 -3.67 -1.00 13.86
N ASN A 31 -2.69 -0.37 13.21
CA ASN A 31 -1.80 -1.00 12.25
C ASN A 31 -2.45 -1.47 10.93
N LEU A 32 -3.70 -1.10 10.65
CA LEU A 32 -4.39 -1.42 9.40
C LEU A 32 -5.02 -0.16 8.80
N ALA A 33 -4.48 0.29 7.67
CA ALA A 33 -4.95 1.48 6.99
C ALA A 33 -5.43 1.18 5.57
N LEU A 34 -6.44 1.94 5.14
CA LEU A 34 -6.79 2.08 3.75
C LEU A 34 -5.80 3.04 3.11
N VAL A 35 -5.13 2.58 2.05
CA VAL A 35 -4.15 3.36 1.29
C VAL A 35 -4.61 3.52 -0.14
N GLU A 36 -4.43 4.70 -0.70
CA GLU A 36 -4.64 5.00 -2.10
C GLU A 36 -3.34 4.83 -2.87
N ILE A 37 -3.38 4.00 -3.91
CA ILE A 37 -2.28 3.77 -4.85
C ILE A 37 -2.91 3.74 -6.25
N GLU A 38 -2.41 4.51 -7.21
CA GLU A 38 -2.92 4.51 -8.59
C GLU A 38 -4.47 4.54 -8.70
N ASP A 39 -5.12 5.38 -7.88
CA ASP A 39 -6.58 5.52 -7.81
C ASP A 39 -7.34 4.23 -7.42
N ILE A 40 -6.68 3.30 -6.74
CA ILE A 40 -7.29 2.17 -6.05
C ILE A 40 -7.05 2.23 -4.55
N GLU A 41 -8.06 1.81 -3.79
CA GLU A 41 -8.01 1.71 -2.34
C GLU A 41 -7.62 0.28 -1.96
N ILE A 42 -6.53 0.13 -1.20
CA ILE A 42 -6.01 -1.15 -0.74
C ILE A 42 -5.87 -1.12 0.78
N LEU A 43 -6.18 -2.22 1.45
CA LEU A 43 -5.84 -2.38 2.87
C LEU A 43 -4.36 -2.75 3.01
N ALA A 44 -3.62 -1.94 3.75
CA ALA A 44 -2.20 -2.15 4.03
C ALA A 44 -1.98 -2.25 5.54
N ARG A 45 -1.07 -3.15 5.93
CA ARG A 45 -0.54 -3.18 7.30
C ARG A 45 0.50 -2.09 7.45
N ILE A 46 0.27 -1.17 8.39
CA ILE A 46 1.14 -0.05 8.71
C ILE A 46 1.71 -0.30 10.11
N TYR A 47 3.02 -0.19 10.28
CA TYR A 47 3.68 -0.41 11.58
C TYR A 47 3.98 0.91 12.29
N ILE A 48 4.12 2.01 11.53
CA ILE A 48 4.35 3.34 12.08
C ILE A 48 3.02 4.10 12.13
N ASN A 49 2.72 4.73 13.27
CA ASN A 49 1.54 5.58 13.39
C ASN A 49 1.75 6.85 12.56
N CYS A 50 1.33 6.81 11.30
CA CYS A 50 1.54 7.88 10.33
C CYS A 50 0.22 8.59 10.05
N PRO A 51 0.15 9.94 10.10
CA PRO A 51 -1.12 10.65 9.94
C PRO A 51 -1.72 10.47 8.54
N LYS A 52 -3.04 10.69 8.45
CA LYS A 52 -3.77 10.70 7.16
C LYS A 52 -3.10 11.65 6.16
N ASN A 53 -3.25 11.36 4.87
CA ASN A 53 -2.66 12.05 3.74
C ASN A 53 -1.13 11.98 3.63
N LYS A 54 -0.44 11.27 4.51
CA LYS A 54 0.99 10.98 4.33
C LYS A 54 1.19 9.88 3.31
N LYS A 55 2.27 10.05 2.54
CA LYS A 55 2.77 9.07 1.59
C LYS A 55 3.75 8.15 2.30
N LEU A 56 3.57 6.86 2.12
CA LEU A 56 4.46 5.81 2.59
C LEU A 56 4.88 4.96 1.41
N LYS A 57 6.06 4.36 1.51
CA LYS A 57 6.49 3.34 0.56
C LYS A 57 6.06 1.97 1.08
N PHE A 58 5.60 1.14 0.16
CA PHE A 58 5.13 -0.21 0.43
C PHE A 58 5.85 -1.20 -0.49
N LYS A 59 6.27 -2.33 0.06
CA LYS A 59 6.67 -3.49 -0.72
C LYS A 59 5.46 -4.37 -1.01
N ILE A 60 5.28 -4.74 -2.27
CA ILE A 60 4.25 -5.70 -2.69
C ILE A 60 4.66 -7.10 -2.22
N MET A 61 3.89 -7.68 -1.30
CA MET A 61 4.14 -9.01 -0.76
C MET A 61 3.36 -10.10 -1.52
N SER A 62 2.16 -9.77 -1.99
CA SER A 62 1.35 -10.66 -2.83
C SER A 62 0.39 -9.85 -3.71
N LEU A 63 0.08 -10.38 -4.89
CA LEU A 63 -0.94 -9.85 -5.81
C LEU A 63 -2.12 -10.82 -6.01
N LYS A 64 -1.99 -12.07 -5.55
CA LYS A 64 -2.98 -13.14 -5.71
C LYS A 64 -2.97 -14.07 -4.48
N PRO A 65 -4.13 -14.48 -3.94
CA PRO A 65 -5.48 -14.09 -4.37
C PRO A 65 -5.80 -12.61 -4.03
N GLN A 66 -5.24 -12.10 -2.94
CA GLN A 66 -5.42 -10.73 -2.46
C GLN A 66 -4.13 -9.90 -2.66
N ILE A 67 -4.27 -8.57 -2.75
CA ILE A 67 -3.13 -7.66 -2.76
C ILE A 67 -2.70 -7.44 -1.32
N ILE A 68 -1.44 -7.75 -1.01
CA ILE A 68 -0.87 -7.58 0.32
C ILE A 68 0.32 -6.64 0.20
N LEU A 69 0.27 -5.55 0.96
CA LEU A 69 1.30 -4.53 1.02
C LEU A 69 1.93 -4.51 2.42
N LYS A 70 3.25 -4.34 2.46
CA LYS A 70 4.01 -4.16 3.69
C LYS A 70 4.72 -2.82 3.64
N GLU A 71 4.50 -1.97 4.63
CA GLU A 71 5.28 -0.73 4.80
C GLU A 71 6.78 -1.05 4.82
N ILE A 72 7.57 -0.26 4.08
CA ILE A 72 9.02 -0.21 4.28
C ILE A 72 9.35 0.99 5.17
N ASN A 73 9.84 0.71 6.37
CA ASN A 73 10.29 1.77 7.28
C ASN A 73 11.46 2.50 6.62
N HIS A 74 11.31 3.80 6.37
CA HIS A 74 12.44 4.70 6.15
C HIS A 74 13.10 4.96 7.51
N LEU A 75 13.69 3.93 8.12
CA LEU A 75 14.79 4.17 9.04
C LEU A 75 16.03 4.35 8.17
N GLU A 76 16.16 5.53 7.55
CA GLU A 76 17.50 6.03 7.28
C GLU A 76 18.12 6.34 8.64
N ILE A 77 18.74 5.32 9.24
CA ILE A 77 19.72 5.55 10.31
C ILE A 77 20.89 6.23 9.62
N ILE A 78 20.90 7.56 9.69
CA ILE A 78 22.13 8.33 9.50
C ILE A 78 22.93 8.08 10.78
N ILE A 79 23.98 7.26 10.65
CA ILE A 79 24.98 7.02 11.69
C ILE A 79 25.88 8.24 11.82
#